data_AF-A0A8J7PR81-F1
#
_entry.id   AF-A0A8J7PR81-F1
#
_cell.length_a   1.000
_cell.length_b   1.000
_cell.length_c   1.000
_cell.angle_alpha   90.00
_cell.angle_beta   90.00
_cell.angle_gamma   90.00
#
_symmetry.space_group_name_H-M   'P 1'
#
loop_
_entity.id
_entity.type
_entity.pdbx_description
1 polymer ?
#
loop_
_entity_poly.entity_id
_entity_poly.type
_entity_poly.pdbx_seq_one_letter_code
_entity_poly.pdbx_strand_id
1 'polypeptide(L)'
;AAPKHGPHEAQGGGIVIELDNAFIDKYQNRATIETEFTIVKLSAVHPLANDGEVHIGGWADAGGLATVAEVMNAASTGADARKAFARALEGGRKVTAAGAWRIWCEHGGTTPQIQAVGPKPAGDLPGAAPSNPDHVFEVHPVTTVKVGDQVTSGAAAIGATPGFTPHDAAKAFLQGYEKLASKIIPQPGNRTRIVTEASRFNFTEFIFRLDEDVHELEDGHGVIGSVYDTEGELVVRNRRAVFVKGTAADEAVKAAAKGDRFHLIGIPRISLKLVKYRLDHKDELEAEHGTNPLDWRLPYELIAVSAVPAAGGSDE
;
A
#
# COMPACT_ATOMS: atom_id res chain seq x y z
N ALA A 1 8.73 -30.31 -15.95
CA ALA A 1 8.33 -30.00 -14.56
C ALA A 1 9.15 -28.79 -14.11
N ALA A 2 8.49 -27.69 -13.76
CA ALA A 2 9.19 -26.51 -13.23
C ALA A 2 9.83 -26.86 -11.87
N PRO A 3 11.04 -26.34 -11.58
CA PRO A 3 11.70 -26.66 -10.32
C PRO A 3 10.92 -26.02 -9.17
N LYS A 4 10.62 -26.84 -8.15
CA LYS A 4 10.05 -26.39 -6.88
C LYS A 4 11.09 -25.49 -6.20
N HIS A 5 10.70 -24.27 -5.84
CA HIS A 5 11.50 -23.38 -5.01
C HIS A 5 11.83 -24.09 -3.69
N GLY A 6 13.13 -24.22 -3.38
CA GLY A 6 13.61 -24.79 -2.13
C GLY A 6 13.28 -23.86 -0.94
N PRO A 7 13.38 -24.37 0.29
CA PRO A 7 13.17 -23.56 1.49
C PRO A 7 14.27 -22.49 1.58
N HIS A 8 13.87 -21.22 1.58
CA HIS A 8 14.77 -20.08 1.68
C HIS A 8 15.37 -19.99 3.09
N GLU A 9 16.67 -19.65 3.16
CA GLU A 9 17.37 -19.39 4.43
C GLU A 9 16.67 -18.27 5.21
N ALA A 10 16.34 -18.56 6.47
CA ALA A 10 15.69 -17.63 7.36
C ALA A 10 16.61 -16.43 7.65
N GLN A 11 16.24 -15.24 7.18
CA GLN A 11 16.81 -14.00 7.70
C GLN A 11 16.37 -13.81 9.16
N GLY A 12 17.23 -14.19 10.10
CA GLY A 12 16.98 -14.02 11.54
C GLY A 12 16.93 -12.56 12.03
N GLY A 13 16.85 -11.56 11.14
CA GLY A 13 16.94 -10.13 11.48
C GLY A 13 15.77 -9.24 11.01
N GLY A 14 14.76 -9.80 10.34
CA GLY A 14 13.62 -9.04 9.80
C GLY A 14 13.88 -8.38 8.44
N ILE A 15 12.81 -7.86 7.82
CA ILE A 15 12.81 -7.11 6.57
C ILE A 15 13.32 -5.69 6.86
N VAL A 16 14.33 -5.27 6.10
CA VAL A 16 14.96 -3.95 6.25
C VAL A 16 14.51 -3.02 5.14
N ILE A 17 13.96 -1.87 5.51
CA ILE A 17 13.56 -0.79 4.61
C ILE A 17 14.33 0.46 5.00
N GLU A 18 14.93 1.17 4.06
CA GLU A 18 15.62 2.43 4.34
C GLU A 18 15.16 3.51 3.36
N LEU A 19 14.67 4.62 3.90
CA LEU A 19 14.04 5.71 3.14
C LEU A 19 14.79 7.02 3.41
N ASP A 20 14.85 7.88 2.40
CA ASP A 20 15.24 9.28 2.58
C ASP A 20 14.14 10.05 3.30
N ASN A 21 14.48 10.86 4.30
CA ASN A 21 13.48 11.60 5.07
C ASN A 21 12.72 12.62 4.21
N ALA A 22 13.33 13.11 3.12
CA ALA A 22 12.62 13.94 2.15
C ALA A 22 11.44 13.21 1.46
N PHE A 23 11.57 11.90 1.24
CA PHE A 23 10.46 11.07 0.75
C PHE A 23 9.37 10.95 1.82
N ILE A 24 9.76 10.69 3.07
CA ILE A 24 8.82 10.64 4.21
C ILE A 24 8.06 11.96 4.33
N ASP A 25 8.77 13.09 4.37
CA ASP A 25 8.16 14.42 4.51
C ASP A 25 7.20 14.74 3.37
N LYS A 26 7.54 14.35 2.13
CA LYS A 26 6.72 14.58 0.94
C LYS A 26 5.44 13.73 0.93
N TYR A 27 5.55 12.44 1.26
CA TYR A 27 4.46 11.47 1.07
C TYR A 27 3.69 11.10 2.33
N GLN A 28 4.14 11.52 3.52
CA GLN A 28 3.51 11.14 4.80
C GLN A 28 2.00 11.37 4.88
N ASN A 29 1.48 12.38 4.18
CA ASN A 29 0.05 12.70 4.19
C ASN A 29 -0.61 12.57 2.81
N ARG A 30 0.07 11.97 1.83
CA ARG A 30 -0.43 11.78 0.46
C ARG A 30 -1.11 10.43 0.32
N ALA A 31 -2.19 10.34 -0.44
CA ALA A 31 -2.77 9.06 -0.83
C ALA A 31 -1.99 8.45 -2.01
N THR A 32 -1.50 9.28 -2.93
CA THR A 32 -0.96 8.86 -4.22
C THR A 32 0.49 9.24 -4.44
N ILE A 33 1.10 8.58 -5.42
CA ILE A 33 2.37 8.95 -6.02
C ILE A 33 2.20 9.01 -7.53
N GLU A 34 2.89 9.95 -8.18
CA GLU A 34 3.16 9.94 -9.61
C GLU A 34 4.66 9.70 -9.81
N THR A 35 5.00 8.83 -10.75
CA THR A 35 6.39 8.44 -11.00
C THR A 35 6.60 8.11 -12.47
N GLU A 36 7.78 8.45 -12.98
CA GLU A 36 8.33 7.73 -14.12
C GLU A 36 8.58 6.28 -13.66
N PHE A 37 8.10 5.33 -14.46
CA PHE A 37 8.11 3.91 -14.15
C PHE A 37 8.77 3.14 -15.28
N THR A 38 9.85 2.45 -14.96
CA THR A 38 10.56 1.58 -15.90
C THR A 38 10.07 0.14 -15.73
N ILE A 39 9.32 -0.34 -16.72
CA ILE A 39 8.71 -1.65 -16.76
C ILE A 39 9.77 -2.71 -17.06
N VAL A 40 9.82 -3.75 -16.24
CA VAL A 40 10.63 -4.95 -16.49
C VAL A 40 9.77 -6.06 -17.07
N LYS A 41 8.65 -6.36 -16.42
CA LYS A 41 7.80 -7.50 -16.80
C LYS A 41 6.37 -7.33 -16.32
N LEU A 42 5.43 -7.80 -17.14
CA LEU A 42 4.02 -7.96 -16.78
C LEU A 42 3.75 -9.43 -16.44
N SER A 43 2.93 -9.68 -15.43
CA SER A 43 2.38 -11.01 -15.15
C SER A 43 1.23 -11.34 -16.12
N ALA A 44 0.77 -12.59 -16.09
CA ALA A 44 -0.59 -12.89 -16.53
C ALA A 44 -1.60 -12.25 -15.57
N VAL A 45 -2.82 -11.99 -16.04
CA VAL A 45 -3.91 -11.61 -15.13
C VAL A 45 -4.14 -12.75 -14.17
N HIS A 46 -4.17 -12.44 -12.88
CA HIS A 46 -4.42 -13.42 -11.86
C HIS A 46 -5.85 -13.97 -11.97
N PRO A 47 -6.08 -15.25 -11.60
CA PRO A 47 -7.43 -15.77 -11.45
C PRO A 47 -8.23 -14.90 -10.47
N LEU A 48 -9.55 -14.75 -10.67
CA LEU A 48 -10.40 -13.96 -9.77
C LEU A 48 -10.35 -14.42 -8.29
N ALA A 49 -10.07 -15.70 -8.04
CA ALA A 49 -9.89 -16.23 -6.68
C ALA A 49 -8.60 -15.71 -6.00
N ASN A 50 -7.66 -15.18 -6.78
CA ASN A 50 -6.41 -14.58 -6.36
C ASN A 50 -6.41 -13.13 -6.86
N ASP A 51 -7.20 -12.23 -6.27
CA ASP A 51 -7.24 -10.77 -6.52
C ASP A 51 -7.67 -10.24 -7.91
N GLY A 52 -7.53 -11.02 -8.99
CA GLY A 52 -7.91 -10.60 -10.35
C GLY A 52 -7.05 -9.47 -10.94
N GLU A 53 -5.87 -9.23 -10.37
CA GLU A 53 -4.98 -8.13 -10.73
C GLU A 53 -4.01 -8.53 -11.85
N VAL A 54 -3.22 -7.55 -12.27
CA VAL A 54 -1.99 -7.80 -13.04
C VAL A 54 -0.86 -7.05 -12.37
N HIS A 55 0.26 -7.74 -12.20
CA HIS A 55 1.45 -7.20 -11.56
C HIS A 55 2.40 -6.72 -12.65
N ILE A 56 2.79 -5.45 -12.54
CA ILE A 56 3.79 -4.83 -13.40
C ILE A 56 5.05 -4.58 -12.57
N GLY A 57 5.99 -5.52 -12.65
CA GLY A 57 7.28 -5.40 -11.98
C GLY A 57 8.18 -4.39 -12.69
N GLY A 58 8.83 -3.52 -11.92
CA GLY A 58 9.66 -2.46 -12.45
C GLY A 58 10.39 -1.64 -11.40
N TRP A 59 10.64 -0.37 -11.76
CA TRP A 59 11.28 0.63 -10.92
C TRP A 59 10.52 1.94 -11.01
N ALA A 60 10.11 2.49 -9.86
CA ALA A 60 9.52 3.81 -9.75
C ALA A 60 10.60 4.83 -9.35
N ASP A 61 10.91 5.78 -10.24
CA ASP A 61 11.94 6.81 -9.99
C ASP A 61 11.64 7.65 -8.74
N ALA A 62 10.37 8.00 -8.49
CA ALA A 62 9.96 8.75 -7.31
C ALA A 62 9.98 7.91 -6.03
N GLY A 63 9.80 6.59 -6.15
CA GLY A 63 9.91 5.63 -5.05
C GLY A 63 11.35 5.24 -4.73
N GLY A 64 12.25 5.27 -5.72
CA GLY A 64 13.66 4.90 -5.56
C GLY A 64 13.88 3.45 -5.12
N LEU A 65 12.91 2.56 -5.39
CA LEU A 65 12.89 1.16 -4.95
C LEU A 65 12.40 0.24 -6.08
N ALA A 66 12.73 -1.05 -5.97
CA ALA A 66 12.07 -2.08 -6.78
C ALA A 66 10.56 -2.01 -6.47
N THR A 67 9.76 -1.97 -7.53
CA THR A 67 8.33 -1.63 -7.41
C THR A 67 7.48 -2.62 -8.18
N VAL A 68 6.31 -2.93 -7.65
CA VAL A 68 5.21 -3.49 -8.43
C VAL A 68 4.11 -2.44 -8.56
N ALA A 69 3.70 -2.14 -9.78
CA ALA A 69 2.47 -1.41 -10.04
C ALA A 69 1.35 -2.43 -10.27
N GLU A 70 0.20 -2.24 -9.62
CA GLU A 70 -0.90 -3.22 -9.66
C GLU A 70 -2.17 -2.58 -10.21
N VAL A 71 -2.67 -3.16 -11.30
CA VAL A 71 -3.95 -2.76 -11.89
C VAL A 71 -4.99 -3.76 -11.40
N MET A 72 -5.90 -3.29 -10.56
CA MET A 72 -7.06 -4.05 -10.07
C MET A 72 -7.99 -4.44 -11.22
N ASN A 73 -8.79 -5.49 -11.03
CA ASN A 73 -9.85 -5.90 -11.95
C ASN A 73 -9.37 -5.96 -13.43
N ALA A 74 -8.17 -6.52 -13.63
CA ALA A 74 -7.38 -6.33 -14.86
C ALA A 74 -7.99 -7.00 -16.11
N ALA A 75 -8.89 -7.96 -15.93
CA ALA A 75 -9.63 -8.61 -17.03
C ALA A 75 -10.87 -7.82 -17.46
N SER A 76 -11.35 -6.87 -16.64
CA SER A 76 -12.60 -6.14 -16.86
C SER A 76 -12.34 -4.63 -16.90
N THR A 77 -12.67 -3.90 -15.84
CA THR A 77 -12.58 -2.44 -15.77
C THR A 77 -11.13 -1.93 -15.81
N GLY A 78 -10.15 -2.76 -15.44
CA GLY A 78 -8.72 -2.45 -15.54
C GLY A 78 -8.07 -2.81 -16.89
N ALA A 79 -8.84 -3.35 -17.86
CA ALA A 79 -8.27 -3.92 -19.07
C ALA A 79 -7.48 -2.90 -19.91
N ASP A 80 -7.91 -1.64 -19.96
CA ASP A 80 -7.24 -0.61 -20.77
C ASP A 80 -5.95 -0.09 -20.11
N ALA A 81 -5.93 0.09 -18.80
CA ALA A 81 -4.70 0.40 -18.05
C ALA A 81 -3.67 -0.73 -18.21
N ARG A 82 -4.10 -1.99 -18.10
CA ARG A 82 -3.24 -3.16 -18.41
C ARG A 82 -2.68 -3.11 -19.83
N LYS A 83 -3.53 -2.85 -20.84
CA LYS A 83 -3.09 -2.75 -22.24
C LYS A 83 -2.10 -1.58 -22.43
N ALA A 84 -2.25 -0.48 -21.70
CA ALA A 84 -1.30 0.64 -21.76
C ALA A 84 0.10 0.21 -21.28
N PHE A 85 0.19 -0.50 -20.15
CA PHE A 85 1.46 -1.09 -19.70
C PHE A 85 2.02 -2.10 -20.69
N ALA A 86 1.19 -2.97 -21.29
CA ALA A 86 1.64 -3.93 -22.29
C ALA A 86 2.25 -3.25 -23.53
N ARG A 87 1.57 -2.22 -24.08
CA ARG A 87 2.10 -1.41 -25.19
C ARG A 87 3.41 -0.73 -24.83
N ALA A 88 3.51 -0.19 -23.61
CA ALA A 88 4.73 0.46 -23.17
C ALA A 88 5.89 -0.53 -23.01
N LEU A 89 5.65 -1.75 -22.52
CA LEU A 89 6.68 -2.80 -22.43
C LEU A 89 7.26 -3.14 -23.81
N GLU A 90 6.43 -3.16 -24.86
CA GLU A 90 6.85 -3.37 -26.25
C GLU A 90 7.56 -2.14 -26.86
N GLY A 91 7.14 -0.92 -26.47
CA GLY A 91 7.50 0.34 -27.13
C GLY A 91 8.55 1.22 -26.45
N GLY A 92 9.28 0.73 -25.44
CA GLY A 92 10.35 1.50 -24.79
C GLY A 92 10.45 1.33 -23.27
N ARG A 93 9.54 0.57 -22.67
CA ARG A 93 9.50 0.18 -21.26
C ARG A 93 9.33 1.32 -20.26
N LYS A 94 9.02 2.54 -20.70
CA LYS A 94 8.81 3.69 -19.81
C LYS A 94 7.40 4.21 -19.91
N VAL A 95 6.82 4.51 -18.76
CA VAL A 95 5.51 5.19 -18.61
C VAL A 95 5.58 6.14 -17.44
N THR A 96 4.71 7.15 -17.41
CA THR A 96 4.36 7.79 -16.15
C THR A 96 3.21 6.99 -15.54
N ALA A 97 3.39 6.48 -14.33
CA ALA A 97 2.34 5.79 -13.58
C ALA A 97 1.95 6.62 -12.36
N ALA A 98 0.65 6.70 -12.09
CA ALA A 98 0.14 7.26 -10.86
C ALA A 98 -0.84 6.28 -10.20
N GLY A 99 -0.89 6.30 -8.88
CA GLY A 99 -1.74 5.42 -8.09
C GLY A 99 -1.51 5.62 -6.59
N ALA A 100 -2.22 4.84 -5.78
CA ALA A 100 -1.97 4.85 -4.36
C ALA A 100 -0.56 4.31 -4.08
N TRP A 101 0.20 4.98 -3.24
CA TRP A 101 1.52 4.47 -2.85
C TRP A 101 1.39 3.58 -1.62
N ARG A 102 2.19 2.52 -1.60
CA ARG A 102 2.21 1.57 -0.50
C ARG A 102 3.63 1.12 -0.23
N ILE A 103 4.03 1.19 1.04
CA ILE A 103 5.18 0.43 1.56
C ILE A 103 4.59 -0.63 2.48
N TRP A 104 4.71 -1.89 2.10
CA TRP A 104 4.16 -2.99 2.88
C TRP A 104 4.98 -4.27 2.72
N CYS A 105 5.15 -4.98 3.83
CA CYS A 105 5.83 -6.25 3.87
C CYS A 105 4.81 -7.38 3.79
N GLU A 106 4.19 -7.59 2.62
CA GLU A 106 3.24 -8.69 2.47
C GLU A 106 3.96 -10.04 2.55
N HIS A 107 5.05 -10.18 1.80
CA HIS A 107 5.87 -11.38 1.77
C HIS A 107 7.17 -11.18 2.56
N GLY A 108 7.77 -12.29 2.97
CA GLY A 108 9.12 -12.28 3.52
C GLY A 108 10.11 -11.89 2.43
N GLY A 109 10.53 -10.63 2.43
CA GLY A 109 11.61 -10.18 1.57
C GLY A 109 12.92 -10.90 1.92
N THR A 110 13.79 -11.03 0.93
CA THR A 110 15.10 -11.71 1.04
C THR A 110 16.27 -10.75 0.91
N THR A 111 16.00 -9.48 0.61
CA THR A 111 17.01 -8.45 0.39
C THR A 111 16.63 -7.15 1.09
N PRO A 112 17.60 -6.39 1.61
CA PRO A 112 17.34 -5.04 2.12
C PRO A 112 16.78 -4.12 1.03
N GLN A 113 15.75 -3.37 1.37
CA GLN A 113 15.03 -2.44 0.50
C GLN A 113 15.52 -1.02 0.79
N ILE A 114 16.64 -0.66 0.17
CA ILE A 114 17.33 0.61 0.41
C ILE A 114 16.98 1.58 -0.71
N GLN A 115 16.36 2.71 -0.38
CA GLN A 115 15.97 3.72 -1.34
C GLN A 115 17.22 4.33 -1.99
N ALA A 116 17.26 4.31 -3.31
CA ALA A 116 18.23 4.99 -4.15
C ALA A 116 17.45 5.95 -5.06
N VAL A 117 17.43 7.24 -4.73
CA VAL A 117 16.72 8.23 -5.56
C VAL A 117 17.43 8.39 -6.89
N GLY A 118 16.68 8.23 -7.99
CA GLY A 118 17.18 8.35 -9.36
C GLY A 118 16.85 7.14 -10.24
N PRO A 119 17.21 7.19 -11.54
CA PRO A 119 16.99 6.08 -12.45
C PRO A 119 17.79 4.87 -11.98
N LYS A 120 17.17 3.68 -12.02
CA LYS A 120 17.87 2.42 -11.74
C LYS A 120 19.11 2.30 -12.64
N PRO A 121 20.28 1.86 -12.13
CA PRO A 121 21.44 1.59 -12.97
C PRO A 121 21.07 0.66 -14.12
N ALA A 122 21.46 1.02 -15.35
CA ALA A 122 21.05 0.33 -16.58
C ALA A 122 21.46 -1.16 -16.64
N GLY A 123 22.35 -1.62 -15.75
CA GLY A 123 22.77 -3.03 -15.63
C GLY A 123 21.87 -3.91 -14.75
N ASP A 124 20.96 -3.33 -13.96
CA ASP A 124 20.18 -4.03 -12.91
C ASP A 124 18.69 -4.24 -13.27
N LEU A 125 18.34 -4.06 -14.54
CA LEU A 125 17.05 -4.49 -15.09
C LEU A 125 17.29 -5.78 -15.87
N PRO A 126 17.44 -6.96 -15.23
CA PRO A 126 17.64 -8.18 -15.99
C PRO A 126 16.40 -8.40 -16.87
N GLY A 127 16.62 -8.71 -18.15
CA GLY A 127 15.55 -9.17 -19.05
C GLY A 127 14.83 -10.44 -18.56
N ALA A 128 15.31 -11.04 -17.46
CA ALA A 128 14.75 -12.20 -16.78
C ALA A 128 14.20 -11.91 -15.37
N ALA A 129 14.14 -10.65 -14.91
CA ALA A 129 13.54 -10.36 -13.60
C ALA A 129 12.04 -10.75 -13.59
N PRO A 130 11.53 -11.26 -12.46
CA PRO A 130 10.13 -11.64 -12.35
C PRO A 130 9.21 -10.42 -12.44
N SER A 131 7.94 -10.64 -12.82
CA SER A 131 6.89 -9.62 -12.73
C SER A 131 6.56 -9.23 -11.30
N ASN A 132 7.02 -10.04 -10.34
CA ASN A 132 6.93 -9.81 -8.91
C ASN A 132 8.35 -9.97 -8.31
N PRO A 133 9.20 -8.93 -8.38
CA PRO A 133 10.51 -8.94 -7.72
C PRO A 133 10.35 -8.94 -6.20
N ASP A 134 11.43 -9.23 -5.48
CA ASP A 134 11.48 -8.97 -4.04
C ASP A 134 11.30 -7.45 -3.82
N HIS A 135 10.16 -7.06 -3.27
CA HIS A 135 9.74 -5.66 -3.16
C HIS A 135 8.94 -5.44 -1.88
N VAL A 136 8.96 -4.19 -1.43
CA VAL A 136 8.05 -3.67 -0.39
C VAL A 136 7.30 -2.44 -0.86
N PHE A 137 7.70 -1.85 -1.99
CA PHE A 137 7.11 -0.63 -2.51
C PHE A 137 6.20 -0.96 -3.69
N GLU A 138 5.01 -0.39 -3.67
CA GLU A 138 3.99 -0.60 -4.68
C GLU A 138 3.33 0.72 -5.09
N VAL A 139 2.90 0.77 -6.35
CA VAL A 139 1.86 1.67 -6.82
C VAL A 139 0.59 0.83 -6.95
N HIS A 140 -0.11 0.66 -5.83
CA HIS A 140 -1.27 -0.21 -5.70
C HIS A 140 -2.38 0.51 -4.93
N PRO A 141 -3.53 0.80 -5.55
CA PRO A 141 -3.84 0.53 -6.97
C PRO A 141 -3.40 1.65 -7.92
N VAL A 142 -3.14 1.30 -9.18
CA VAL A 142 -2.88 2.26 -10.27
C VAL A 142 -4.16 3.04 -10.63
N THR A 143 -4.08 4.37 -10.60
CA THR A 143 -5.17 5.27 -11.02
C THR A 143 -4.99 5.80 -12.44
N THR A 144 -3.75 5.92 -12.93
CA THR A 144 -3.44 6.49 -14.24
C THR A 144 -2.17 5.90 -14.82
N VAL A 145 -2.17 5.66 -16.14
CA VAL A 145 -0.99 5.27 -16.94
C VAL A 145 -0.86 6.23 -18.11
N LYS A 146 0.31 6.84 -18.27
CA LYS A 146 0.63 7.72 -19.40
C LYS A 146 1.76 7.13 -20.25
N VAL A 147 1.52 7.00 -21.55
CA VAL A 147 2.48 6.50 -22.54
C VAL A 147 2.63 7.56 -23.64
N GLY A 148 3.77 8.27 -23.66
CA GLY A 148 3.90 9.48 -24.48
C GLY A 148 2.82 10.51 -24.09
N ASP A 149 2.01 10.95 -25.06
CA ASP A 149 0.90 11.88 -24.82
C ASP A 149 -0.43 11.19 -24.45
N GLN A 150 -0.51 9.85 -24.56
CA GLN A 150 -1.73 9.12 -24.26
C GLN A 150 -1.88 8.88 -22.76
N VAL A 151 -2.97 9.37 -22.18
CA VAL A 151 -3.36 9.12 -20.78
C VAL A 151 -4.48 8.09 -20.74
N THR A 152 -4.33 7.06 -19.90
CA THR A 152 -5.32 6.01 -19.66
C THR A 152 -5.65 5.98 -18.17
N SER A 153 -6.92 6.09 -17.81
CA SER A 153 -7.35 5.97 -16.42
C SER A 153 -7.47 4.50 -16.00
N GLY A 154 -7.04 4.21 -14.78
CA GLY A 154 -7.28 2.96 -14.05
C GLY A 154 -8.24 3.13 -12.85
N ALA A 155 -8.71 4.35 -12.57
CA ALA A 155 -9.49 4.64 -11.36
C ALA A 155 -10.79 3.83 -11.26
N ALA A 156 -11.48 3.59 -12.38
CA ALA A 156 -12.69 2.76 -12.42
C ALA A 156 -12.43 1.26 -12.16
N ALA A 157 -11.18 0.84 -12.15
CA ALA A 157 -10.77 -0.52 -11.82
C ALA A 157 -10.63 -0.75 -10.31
N ILE A 158 -10.57 0.33 -9.52
CA ILE A 158 -10.40 0.29 -8.07
C ILE A 158 -11.75 0.00 -7.42
N GLY A 159 -11.85 -1.19 -6.81
CA GLY A 159 -13.08 -1.69 -6.23
C GLY A 159 -12.98 -3.15 -5.84
N ALA A 160 -14.04 -3.69 -5.26
CA ALA A 160 -14.11 -5.13 -4.95
C ALA A 160 -13.91 -5.97 -6.22
N THR A 161 -13.08 -7.01 -6.12
CA THR A 161 -12.90 -7.99 -7.20
C THR A 161 -13.98 -9.06 -7.13
N PRO A 162 -14.83 -9.23 -8.17
CA PRO A 162 -15.84 -10.27 -8.18
C PRO A 162 -15.23 -11.67 -8.04
N GLY A 163 -15.70 -12.45 -7.07
CA GLY A 163 -15.22 -13.83 -6.84
C GLY A 163 -13.93 -13.94 -6.02
N PHE A 164 -13.38 -12.81 -5.57
CA PHE A 164 -12.30 -12.77 -4.59
C PHE A 164 -12.88 -12.67 -3.17
N THR A 165 -12.26 -13.34 -2.21
CA THR A 165 -12.63 -13.23 -0.79
C THR A 165 -11.46 -12.59 -0.05
N PRO A 166 -11.60 -11.33 0.40
CA PRO A 166 -10.60 -10.69 1.25
C PRO A 166 -10.41 -11.43 2.58
N HIS A 167 -9.35 -11.07 3.30
CA HIS A 167 -9.14 -11.57 4.64
C HIS A 167 -10.17 -11.01 5.62
N ASP A 168 -10.54 -11.84 6.59
CA ASP A 168 -11.33 -11.45 7.75
C ASP A 168 -10.60 -10.40 8.61
N ALA A 169 -11.37 -9.43 9.12
CA ALA A 169 -10.86 -8.33 9.93
C ALA A 169 -10.19 -8.81 11.21
N ALA A 170 -10.84 -9.67 12.01
CA ALA A 170 -10.28 -10.10 13.28
C ALA A 170 -8.95 -10.82 13.08
N LYS A 171 -8.84 -11.66 12.04
CA LYS A 171 -7.60 -12.32 11.66
C LYS A 171 -6.53 -11.32 11.20
N ALA A 172 -6.83 -10.47 10.22
CA ALA A 172 -5.85 -9.57 9.63
C ALA A 172 -5.32 -8.54 10.65
N PHE A 173 -6.21 -7.90 11.42
CA PHE A 173 -5.83 -6.89 12.39
C PHE A 173 -5.23 -7.49 13.66
N LEU A 174 -5.92 -8.40 14.34
CA LEU A 174 -5.49 -8.88 15.68
C LEU A 174 -4.38 -9.92 15.61
N GLN A 175 -4.25 -10.65 14.51
CA GLN A 175 -3.19 -11.66 14.33
C GLN A 175 -2.08 -11.18 13.40
N GLY A 176 -2.35 -10.21 12.53
CA GLY A 176 -1.36 -9.59 11.66
C GLY A 176 -0.97 -8.20 12.14
N TYR A 177 -1.66 -7.18 11.64
CA TYR A 177 -1.23 -5.77 11.68
C TYR A 177 -0.86 -5.27 13.08
N GLU A 178 -1.69 -5.57 14.08
CA GLU A 178 -1.47 -5.13 15.46
C GLU A 178 -0.28 -5.82 16.14
N LYS A 179 0.22 -6.94 15.61
CA LYS A 179 1.29 -7.72 16.25
C LYS A 179 2.67 -7.49 15.65
N LEU A 180 2.74 -6.80 14.51
CA LEU A 180 3.99 -6.59 13.79
C LEU A 180 4.99 -5.82 14.65
N ALA A 181 6.06 -6.50 15.04
CA ALA A 181 7.18 -5.85 15.67
C ALA A 181 7.86 -4.91 14.65
N SER A 182 8.31 -3.75 15.12
CA SER A 182 9.10 -2.87 14.28
C SER A 182 10.18 -2.15 15.07
N LYS A 183 11.24 -1.77 14.38
CA LYS A 183 12.25 -0.86 14.88
C LYS A 183 12.51 0.25 13.88
N ILE A 184 12.32 1.48 14.30
CA ILE A 184 12.61 2.69 13.53
C ILE A 184 13.98 3.22 13.98
N ILE A 185 14.91 3.39 13.05
CA ILE A 185 16.30 3.73 13.35
C ILE A 185 16.71 4.92 12.49
N PRO A 186 16.92 6.11 13.07
CA PRO A 186 17.56 7.21 12.38
C PRO A 186 18.92 6.78 11.82
N GLN A 187 19.19 7.11 10.57
CA GLN A 187 20.45 6.81 9.89
C GLN A 187 21.20 8.11 9.54
N PRO A 188 22.54 8.06 9.40
CA PRO A 188 23.30 9.16 8.80
C PRO A 188 22.75 9.57 7.42
N GLY A 189 22.96 10.82 7.03
CA GLY A 189 22.54 11.31 5.71
C GLY A 189 21.06 11.64 5.58
N ASN A 190 20.37 11.94 6.70
CA ASN A 190 18.94 12.27 6.74
C ASN A 190 18.04 11.13 6.21
N ARG A 191 18.31 9.92 6.70
CA ARG A 191 17.62 8.70 6.31
C ARG A 191 16.99 8.02 7.52
N THR A 192 15.97 7.21 7.28
CA THR A 192 15.29 6.41 8.29
C THR A 192 15.27 4.96 7.85
N ARG A 193 15.72 4.07 8.74
CA ARG A 193 15.59 2.62 8.56
C ARG A 193 14.43 2.08 9.38
N ILE A 194 13.62 1.23 8.78
CA ILE A 194 12.56 0.47 9.43
C ILE A 194 12.93 -1.01 9.30
N VAL A 195 12.99 -1.71 10.43
CA VAL A 195 13.17 -3.16 10.47
C VAL A 195 11.87 -3.78 10.99
N THR A 196 11.28 -4.72 10.25
CA THR A 196 10.00 -5.34 10.63
C THR A 196 9.90 -6.77 10.09
N GLU A 197 8.71 -7.36 10.11
CA GLU A 197 8.43 -8.71 9.63
C GLU A 197 7.28 -8.71 8.62
N ALA A 198 7.09 -9.83 7.91
CA ALA A 198 6.02 -9.94 6.93
C ALA A 198 4.65 -10.10 7.61
N SER A 199 3.65 -9.31 7.19
CA SER A 199 2.29 -9.42 7.73
C SER A 199 1.48 -10.54 7.10
N ARG A 200 1.75 -10.87 5.82
CA ARG A 200 1.02 -11.86 5.01
C ARG A 200 -0.46 -11.55 4.76
N PHE A 201 -0.90 -10.32 5.05
CA PHE A 201 -2.28 -9.88 4.78
C PHE A 201 -2.25 -8.67 3.85
N ASN A 202 -3.02 -8.77 2.75
CA ASN A 202 -3.13 -7.72 1.75
C ASN A 202 -4.52 -7.06 1.79
N PHE A 203 -5.52 -7.66 1.14
CA PHE A 203 -6.90 -7.18 1.18
C PHE A 203 -7.62 -7.67 2.43
N THR A 204 -8.24 -6.75 3.15
CA THR A 204 -9.07 -7.07 4.32
C THR A 204 -10.45 -6.44 4.17
N GLU A 205 -11.49 -7.22 4.48
CA GLU A 205 -12.88 -6.77 4.51
C GLU A 205 -13.30 -6.46 5.95
N PHE A 206 -13.93 -5.30 6.18
CA PHE A 206 -14.31 -4.83 7.52
C PHE A 206 -15.38 -3.73 7.46
N ILE A 207 -16.06 -3.48 8.58
CA ILE A 207 -16.87 -2.28 8.76
C ILE A 207 -16.00 -1.18 9.38
N PHE A 208 -15.98 0.01 8.78
CA PHE A 208 -15.24 1.16 9.27
C PHE A 208 -16.20 2.25 9.71
N ARG A 209 -16.12 2.65 10.98
CA ARG A 209 -16.89 3.79 11.52
C ARG A 209 -15.99 5.00 11.62
N LEU A 210 -16.44 6.14 11.08
CA LEU A 210 -15.71 7.40 11.18
C LEU A 210 -15.77 7.92 12.62
N ASP A 211 -14.62 8.08 13.29
CA ASP A 211 -14.56 8.60 14.66
C ASP A 211 -14.32 10.12 14.69
N GLU A 212 -13.96 10.71 13.53
CA GLU A 212 -13.78 12.13 13.28
C GLU A 212 -14.41 12.54 11.93
N ASP A 213 -14.39 13.85 11.65
CA ASP A 213 -14.82 14.38 10.35
C ASP A 213 -13.79 14.06 9.27
N VAL A 214 -14.25 13.89 8.04
CA VAL A 214 -13.39 13.63 6.89
C VAL A 214 -12.49 14.82 6.61
N HIS A 215 -11.19 14.56 6.44
CA HIS A 215 -10.18 15.57 6.14
C HIS A 215 -9.78 15.53 4.67
N GLU A 216 -9.76 16.69 4.01
CA GLU A 216 -9.25 16.82 2.65
C GLU A 216 -7.73 16.63 2.61
N LEU A 217 -7.26 15.86 1.64
CA LEU A 217 -5.86 15.71 1.26
C LEU A 217 -5.69 16.27 -0.16
N GLU A 218 -4.45 16.58 -0.56
CA GLU A 218 -4.18 17.08 -1.91
C GLU A 218 -4.68 16.12 -3.01
N ASP A 219 -4.62 14.82 -2.73
CA ASP A 219 -4.89 13.73 -3.66
C ASP A 219 -5.92 12.72 -3.13
N GLY A 220 -6.83 13.16 -2.25
CA GLY A 220 -7.90 12.32 -1.73
C GLY A 220 -8.51 12.84 -0.43
N HIS A 221 -9.00 11.91 0.38
CA HIS A 221 -9.49 12.18 1.73
C HIS A 221 -8.83 11.27 2.75
N GLY A 222 -8.74 11.72 4.00
CA GLY A 222 -8.26 10.93 5.12
C GLY A 222 -9.20 11.05 6.30
N VAL A 223 -9.31 9.99 7.09
CA VAL A 223 -10.16 9.99 8.30
C VAL A 223 -9.66 8.94 9.28
N ILE A 224 -9.70 9.28 10.57
CA ILE A 224 -9.53 8.34 11.68
C ILE A 224 -10.86 7.67 12.01
N GLY A 225 -10.82 6.36 12.20
CA GLY A 225 -12.00 5.59 12.57
C GLY A 225 -11.69 4.32 13.35
N SER A 226 -12.76 3.61 13.64
CA SER A 226 -12.77 2.32 14.30
C SER A 226 -13.10 1.22 13.29
N VAL A 227 -12.36 0.13 13.35
CA VAL A 227 -12.54 -1.07 12.54
C VAL A 227 -13.35 -2.07 13.34
N TYR A 228 -14.39 -2.58 12.71
CA TYR A 228 -15.24 -3.65 13.18
C TYR A 228 -15.17 -4.80 12.18
N ASP A 229 -15.40 -6.03 12.62
CA ASP A 229 -15.61 -7.12 11.69
C ASP A 229 -16.97 -7.00 10.98
N THR A 230 -17.26 -7.93 10.08
CA THR A 230 -18.51 -7.93 9.30
C THR A 230 -19.72 -8.37 10.11
N GLU A 231 -19.51 -8.91 11.32
CA GLU A 231 -20.57 -9.21 12.31
C GLU A 231 -20.88 -8.00 13.19
N GLY A 232 -20.03 -6.97 13.16
CA GLY A 232 -20.23 -5.70 13.85
C GLY A 232 -19.48 -5.60 15.18
N GLU A 233 -18.59 -6.55 15.50
CA GLU A 233 -17.77 -6.51 16.70
C GLU A 233 -16.56 -5.59 16.50
N LEU A 234 -16.24 -4.81 17.53
CA LEU A 234 -15.11 -3.88 17.47
C LEU A 234 -13.78 -4.64 17.46
N VAL A 235 -12.97 -4.41 16.43
CA VAL A 235 -11.66 -5.05 16.25
C VAL A 235 -10.53 -4.13 16.71
N VAL A 236 -10.43 -2.92 16.17
CA VAL A 236 -9.42 -1.91 16.57
C VAL A 236 -9.96 -0.49 16.48
N ARG A 237 -9.40 0.42 17.28
CA ARG A 237 -9.73 1.86 17.25
C ARG A 237 -8.58 2.68 16.67
N ASN A 238 -8.86 3.94 16.35
CA ASN A 238 -7.87 4.94 15.98
C ASN A 238 -7.01 4.50 14.79
N ARG A 239 -7.66 4.05 13.72
CA ARG A 239 -6.99 3.69 12.46
C ARG A 239 -7.28 4.74 11.42
N ARG A 240 -6.23 5.21 10.77
CA ARG A 240 -6.35 6.10 9.62
C ARG A 240 -6.68 5.29 8.38
N ALA A 241 -7.69 5.74 7.64
CA ALA A 241 -7.94 5.31 6.27
C ALA A 241 -7.70 6.49 5.33
N VAL A 242 -7.13 6.22 4.16
CA VAL A 242 -7.01 7.16 3.04
C VAL A 242 -7.83 6.68 1.85
N PHE A 243 -8.50 7.62 1.21
CA PHE A 243 -9.38 7.41 0.07
C PHE A 243 -8.79 8.17 -1.11
N VAL A 244 -8.52 7.47 -2.22
CA VAL A 244 -7.78 8.04 -3.34
C VAL A 244 -8.71 8.84 -4.24
N LYS A 245 -8.35 10.09 -4.53
CA LYS A 245 -9.18 11.02 -5.31
C LYS A 245 -9.71 10.41 -6.60
N GLY A 246 -11.02 10.54 -6.82
CA GLY A 246 -11.69 10.11 -8.05
C GLY A 246 -11.96 8.60 -8.13
N THR A 247 -11.74 7.86 -7.04
CA THR A 247 -12.21 6.48 -6.91
C THR A 247 -13.63 6.46 -6.35
N ALA A 248 -14.36 5.36 -6.56
CA ALA A 248 -15.70 5.21 -5.98
C ALA A 248 -15.69 5.30 -4.44
N ALA A 249 -14.63 4.82 -3.79
CA ALA A 249 -14.48 4.90 -2.35
C ALA A 249 -14.32 6.36 -1.87
N ASP A 250 -13.53 7.16 -2.59
CA ASP A 250 -13.37 8.59 -2.32
C ASP A 250 -14.67 9.36 -2.51
N GLU A 251 -15.43 9.10 -3.58
CA GLU A 251 -16.75 9.72 -3.76
C GLU A 251 -17.73 9.36 -2.63
N ALA A 252 -17.69 8.12 -2.13
CA ALA A 252 -18.57 7.67 -1.05
C ALA A 252 -18.29 8.38 0.28
N VAL A 253 -17.02 8.71 0.57
CA VAL A 253 -16.64 9.28 1.88
C VAL A 253 -16.73 10.81 1.93
N LYS A 254 -16.68 11.52 0.80
CA LYS A 254 -16.62 13.00 0.73
C LYS A 254 -17.67 13.74 1.56
N ALA A 255 -18.89 13.22 1.58
CA ALA A 255 -20.01 13.85 2.27
C ALA A 255 -20.37 13.14 3.59
N ALA A 256 -19.53 12.19 4.02
CA ALA A 256 -19.75 11.43 5.23
C ALA A 256 -19.49 12.30 6.48
N ALA A 257 -20.26 12.06 7.52
CA ALA A 257 -20.09 12.67 8.82
C ALA A 257 -19.44 11.69 9.80
N LYS A 258 -18.85 12.25 10.87
CA LYS A 258 -18.49 11.45 12.05
C LYS A 258 -19.65 10.56 12.48
N GLY A 259 -19.37 9.29 12.73
CA GLY A 259 -20.34 8.26 13.10
C GLY A 259 -20.83 7.41 11.92
N ASP A 260 -20.69 7.88 10.68
CA ASP A 260 -21.06 7.09 9.51
C ASP A 260 -20.22 5.82 9.41
N ARG A 261 -20.85 4.76 8.89
CA ARG A 261 -20.25 3.43 8.75
C ARG A 261 -20.15 3.06 7.27
N PHE A 262 -19.03 2.46 6.91
CA PHE A 262 -18.77 1.92 5.58
C PHE A 262 -18.37 0.46 5.67
N HIS A 263 -18.94 -0.37 4.81
CA HIS A 263 -18.35 -1.64 4.46
C HIS A 263 -17.15 -1.37 3.54
N LEU A 264 -15.95 -1.61 4.04
CA LEU A 264 -14.69 -1.35 3.34
C LEU A 264 -13.99 -2.65 2.95
N ILE A 265 -13.34 -2.59 1.79
CA ILE A 265 -12.15 -3.40 1.53
C ILE A 265 -10.98 -2.44 1.55
N GLY A 266 -9.97 -2.75 2.35
CA GLY A 266 -8.77 -1.95 2.49
C GLY A 266 -7.49 -2.77 2.36
N ILE A 267 -6.42 -2.10 1.93
CA ILE A 267 -5.07 -2.64 1.93
C ILE A 267 -4.18 -1.82 2.87
N PRO A 268 -3.31 -2.44 3.67
CA PRO A 268 -2.48 -1.75 4.64
C PRO A 268 -1.23 -1.15 3.99
N ARG A 269 -0.72 -0.06 4.56
CA ARG A 269 0.63 0.46 4.31
C ARG A 269 1.26 0.98 5.58
N ILE A 270 2.59 1.06 5.63
CA ILE A 270 3.29 1.76 6.71
C ILE A 270 2.87 3.23 6.71
N SER A 271 2.41 3.73 7.87
CA SER A 271 2.02 5.13 8.00
C SER A 271 3.26 6.00 8.18
N LEU A 272 3.70 6.63 7.09
CA LEU A 272 4.85 7.53 7.10
C LEU A 272 4.61 8.76 8.00
N LYS A 273 3.36 9.19 8.18
CA LYS A 273 2.98 10.22 9.16
C LYS A 273 3.32 9.82 10.59
N LEU A 274 2.98 8.59 10.97
CA LEU A 274 3.29 8.09 12.32
C LEU A 274 4.78 7.74 12.48
N VAL A 275 5.46 7.28 11.43
CA VAL A 275 6.92 7.13 11.44
C VAL A 275 7.57 8.48 11.75
N LYS A 276 7.22 9.53 11.00
CA LYS A 276 7.73 10.88 11.23
C LYS A 276 7.38 11.39 12.62
N TYR A 277 6.13 11.24 13.04
CA TYR A 277 5.69 11.70 14.36
C TYR A 277 6.53 11.07 15.49
N ARG A 278 6.77 9.76 15.45
CA ARG A 278 7.61 9.06 16.43
C ARG A 278 9.07 9.51 16.39
N LEU A 279 9.62 9.82 15.21
CA LEU A 279 10.97 10.37 15.08
C LEU A 279 11.09 11.77 15.70
N ASP A 280 10.12 12.63 15.41
CA ASP A 280 10.13 14.04 15.81
C ASP A 280 9.82 14.23 17.31
N HIS A 281 9.05 13.31 17.92
CA HIS A 281 8.59 13.42 19.32
C HIS A 281 9.14 12.29 20.22
N LYS A 282 10.25 11.65 19.84
CA LYS A 282 10.72 10.43 20.51
C LYS A 282 10.91 10.61 22.03
N ASP A 283 11.51 11.72 22.45
CA ASP A 283 11.90 11.96 23.83
C ASP A 283 10.66 12.27 24.69
N GLU A 284 9.68 12.99 24.13
CA GLU A 284 8.39 13.29 24.77
C GLU A 284 7.57 12.02 24.97
N LEU A 285 7.44 11.20 23.93
CA LEU A 285 6.71 9.94 23.97
C LEU A 285 7.37 8.91 24.89
N GLU A 286 8.71 8.86 24.93
CA GLU A 286 9.43 7.99 25.85
C GLU A 286 9.22 8.43 27.31
N ALA A 287 9.21 9.74 27.58
CA ALA A 287 8.89 10.27 28.90
C ALA A 287 7.43 9.99 29.32
N GLU A 288 6.47 10.08 28.40
CA GLU A 288 5.05 9.83 28.66
C GLU A 288 4.75 8.35 28.92
N HIS A 289 5.30 7.46 28.10
CA HIS A 289 4.92 6.04 28.09
C HIS A 289 5.95 5.11 28.74
N GLY A 290 7.12 5.61 29.13
CA GLY A 290 8.20 4.83 29.75
C GLY A 290 8.82 3.77 28.84
N THR A 291 8.60 3.86 27.52
CA THR A 291 9.14 2.94 26.53
C THR A 291 9.58 3.70 25.28
N ASN A 292 10.65 3.25 24.62
CA ASN A 292 11.13 3.87 23.41
C ASN A 292 10.10 3.74 22.27
N PRO A 293 9.51 4.85 21.76
CA PRO A 293 8.48 4.81 20.72
C PRO A 293 8.98 4.27 19.38
N LEU A 294 10.30 4.29 19.17
CA LEU A 294 10.93 3.75 17.97
C LEU A 294 10.98 2.21 17.96
N ASP A 295 10.72 1.55 19.09
CA ASP A 295 10.64 0.09 19.22
C ASP A 295 9.18 -0.40 19.34
N TRP A 296 8.19 0.50 19.22
CA TRP A 296 6.78 0.11 19.22
C TRP A 296 6.38 -0.67 17.96
N ARG A 297 5.18 -1.27 18.00
CA ARG A 297 4.56 -1.97 16.86
C ARG A 297 4.55 -1.11 15.60
N LEU A 298 4.61 -1.78 14.44
CA LEU A 298 4.68 -1.13 13.13
C LEU A 298 3.52 -0.14 12.96
N PRO A 299 3.80 1.15 12.74
CA PRO A 299 2.73 2.10 12.45
C PRO A 299 2.18 1.83 11.05
N TYR A 300 0.86 1.65 10.96
CA TYR A 300 0.19 1.41 9.69
C TYR A 300 -1.10 2.23 9.55
N GLU A 301 -1.54 2.35 8.32
CA GLU A 301 -2.82 2.93 7.92
C GLU A 301 -3.39 2.13 6.75
N LEU A 302 -4.64 2.38 6.39
CA LEU A 302 -5.32 1.66 5.33
C LEU A 302 -5.53 2.56 4.11
N ILE A 303 -5.38 1.99 2.92
CA ILE A 303 -5.87 2.56 1.67
C ILE A 303 -7.23 1.89 1.41
N ALA A 304 -8.29 2.70 1.30
CA ALA A 304 -9.61 2.20 0.94
C ALA A 304 -9.66 1.92 -0.56
N VAL A 305 -9.82 0.65 -0.94
CA VAL A 305 -10.00 0.23 -2.34
C VAL A 305 -11.47 0.07 -2.71
N SER A 306 -12.34 -0.16 -1.73
CA SER A 306 -13.79 -0.14 -1.90
C SER A 306 -14.45 0.44 -0.65
N ALA A 307 -15.50 1.24 -0.85
CA ALA A 307 -16.34 1.73 0.24
C ALA A 307 -17.80 1.74 -0.18
N VAL A 308 -18.64 1.10 0.62
CA VAL A 308 -20.10 1.10 0.47
C VAL A 308 -20.71 1.52 1.80
N PRO A 309 -21.63 2.50 1.86
CA PRO A 309 -22.32 2.84 3.09
C PRO A 309 -22.94 1.59 3.73
N ALA A 310 -22.63 1.37 5.00
CA ALA A 310 -23.21 0.28 5.78
C ALA A 310 -24.37 0.82 6.62
N ALA A 311 -25.41 -0.01 6.81
CA ALA A 311 -26.50 0.36 7.70
C ALA A 311 -25.93 0.66 9.10
N GLY A 312 -26.43 1.74 9.72
CA GLY A 312 -26.05 2.10 11.08
C GLY A 312 -26.45 0.97 12.03
N GLY A 313 -25.47 0.20 12.52
CA GLY A 313 -25.68 -0.56 13.74
C GLY A 313 -25.95 0.47 14.83
N SER A 314 -27.14 0.39 15.43
CA SER A 314 -27.48 1.19 16.61
C SER A 314 -26.43 0.92 17.67
N ASP A 315 -25.59 1.92 17.95
CA ASP A 315 -24.75 1.93 19.13
C ASP A 315 -25.69 2.10 20.34
N GLU A 316 -26.28 1.00 20.83
CA GLU A 316 -26.73 0.86 22.23
C GLU A 316 -25.56 0.38 23.10
#